data_AF-A0A6P1Q3M9-F1
#
_entry.id   AF-A0A6P1Q3M9-F1
#
_cell.length_a   1.000
_cell.length_b   1.000
_cell.length_c   1.000
_cell.angle_alpha   90.00
_cell.angle_beta   90.00
_cell.angle_gamma   90.00
#
_symmetry.space_group_name_H-M   'P 1'
#
loop_
_entity.id
_entity.type
_entity.pdbx_description
1 polymer ?
#
loop_
_entity_poly.entity_id
_entity_poly.type
_entity_poly.pdbx_seq_one_letter_code
_entity_poly.pdbx_strand_id
1 'polypeptide(L)'
;MAKSSPMHVLRNLAEQTLNDTTQELGKMRQLHANAAAQLEQLTRYEQEYSRQLQTAMSDTGMPVVNLLSHQFFISSLSRVAKQHASHVEDCQKSVDRALDSWKKDKQRLNAFETLISRADAVLQLKESRQEQKMMDEFAQRASLRSAGL
;
A
#
# COMPACT_ATOMS: atom_id res chain seq x y z
N MET A 1 -6.69 -36.03 3.21
CA MET A 1 -6.08 -34.70 3.05
C MET A 1 -6.77 -34.02 1.88
N ALA A 2 -7.52 -32.94 2.13
CA ALA A 2 -8.31 -32.29 1.10
C ALA A 2 -7.39 -31.73 0.01
N LYS A 3 -7.57 -32.21 -1.23
CA LYS A 3 -6.89 -31.71 -2.42
C LYS A 3 -7.14 -30.19 -2.47
N SER A 4 -6.08 -29.38 -2.50
CA SER A 4 -6.18 -27.92 -2.57
C SER A 4 -7.21 -27.52 -3.63
N SER A 5 -8.36 -26.99 -3.19
CA SER A 5 -9.42 -26.58 -4.10
C SER A 5 -8.90 -25.46 -5.01
N PRO A 6 -9.31 -25.39 -6.29
CA PRO A 6 -8.95 -24.29 -7.19
C PRO A 6 -9.17 -22.89 -6.56
N MET A 7 -10.17 -22.73 -5.69
CA MET A 7 -10.42 -21.49 -4.95
C MET A 7 -9.28 -21.14 -3.97
N HIS A 8 -8.71 -22.12 -3.26
CA HIS A 8 -7.57 -21.87 -2.38
C HIS A 8 -6.32 -21.48 -3.17
N VAL A 9 -6.11 -22.07 -4.36
CA VAL A 9 -5.02 -21.66 -5.26
C VAL A 9 -5.19 -20.21 -5.70
N LEU A 10 -6.40 -19.81 -6.10
CA LEU A 10 -6.70 -18.43 -6.50
C LEU A 10 -6.53 -17.44 -5.34
N ARG A 11 -6.96 -17.81 -4.12
CA ARG A 11 -6.72 -17.00 -2.92
C ARG A 11 -5.23 -16.82 -2.65
N ASN A 12 -4.45 -17.90 -2.68
CA ASN A 12 -3.00 -17.84 -2.46
C ASN A 12 -2.29 -16.96 -3.51
N LEU A 13 -2.70 -17.06 -4.77
CA LEU A 13 -2.17 -16.19 -5.82
C LEU A 13 -2.53 -14.72 -5.59
N ALA A 14 -3.77 -14.44 -5.16
CA ALA A 14 -4.19 -13.08 -4.80
C ALA A 14 -3.43 -12.53 -3.58
N GLU A 15 -3.14 -13.39 -2.60
CA GLU A 15 -2.33 -13.04 -1.43
C GLU A 15 -0.88 -12.71 -1.82
N GLN A 16 -0.27 -13.53 -2.69
CA GLN A 16 1.06 -13.23 -3.26
C GLN A 16 1.06 -11.90 -4.02
N THR A 17 0.07 -11.68 -4.88
CA THR A 17 -0.08 -10.43 -5.65
C THR A 17 -0.23 -9.21 -4.72
N LEU A 18 -1.01 -9.35 -3.64
CA LEU A 18 -1.17 -8.31 -2.64
C LEU A 18 0.16 -8.01 -1.92
N ASN A 19 0.94 -9.03 -1.60
CA ASN A 19 2.26 -8.85 -0.98
C ASN A 19 3.21 -8.09 -1.91
N ASP A 20 3.24 -8.46 -3.19
CA ASP A 20 4.08 -7.78 -4.20
C ASP A 20 3.67 -6.31 -4.37
N THR A 21 2.37 -6.02 -4.48
CA THR A 21 1.89 -4.62 -4.58
C THR A 21 2.06 -3.84 -3.29
N THR A 22 2.05 -4.49 -2.13
CA THR A 22 2.38 -3.85 -0.84
C THR A 22 3.85 -3.44 -0.81
N GLN A 23 4.76 -4.29 -1.26
CA GLN A 23 6.19 -3.95 -1.37
C GLN A 23 6.40 -2.79 -2.34
N GLU A 24 5.73 -2.80 -3.49
CA GLU A 24 5.84 -1.75 -4.49
C GLU A 24 5.31 -0.40 -3.98
N LEU A 25 4.16 -0.40 -3.29
CA LEU A 25 3.64 0.80 -2.62
C LEU A 25 4.64 1.35 -1.59
N GLY A 26 5.30 0.47 -0.84
CA GLY A 26 6.36 0.85 0.09
C GLY A 26 7.53 1.55 -0.61
N LYS A 27 8.01 0.99 -1.73
CA LYS A 27 9.08 1.61 -2.53
C LYS A 27 8.69 2.99 -3.07
N MET A 28 7.48 3.12 -3.62
CA MET A 28 7.00 4.40 -4.16
C MET A 28 6.88 5.46 -3.07
N ARG A 29 6.41 5.09 -1.87
CA ARG A 29 6.38 5.99 -0.71
C ARG A 29 7.76 6.44 -0.28
N GLN A 30 8.75 5.53 -0.28
CA GLN A 30 10.12 5.87 0.05
C GLN A 30 10.72 6.84 -0.99
N LEU A 31 10.47 6.59 -2.28
CA LEU A 31 10.92 7.46 -3.36
C LEU A 31 10.33 8.88 -3.22
N HIS A 32 9.02 8.97 -2.94
CA HIS A 32 8.37 10.26 -2.68
C HIS A 32 8.96 10.97 -1.45
N ALA A 33 9.15 10.26 -0.33
CA ALA A 33 9.75 10.83 0.87
C ALA A 33 11.17 11.36 0.63
N ASN A 34 11.99 10.60 -0.11
CA ASN A 34 13.35 11.02 -0.48
C ASN A 34 13.33 12.27 -1.38
N ALA A 35 12.46 12.31 -2.38
CA ALA A 35 12.32 13.46 -3.27
C ALA A 35 11.87 14.72 -2.48
N ALA A 36 10.91 14.56 -1.56
CA ALA A 36 10.42 15.65 -0.72
C ALA A 36 11.53 16.19 0.21
N ALA A 37 12.32 15.30 0.81
CA ALA A 37 13.46 15.69 1.64
C ALA A 37 14.53 16.47 0.86
N GLN A 38 14.80 16.08 -0.39
CA GLN A 38 15.73 16.83 -1.26
C GLN A 38 15.21 18.23 -1.59
N LEU A 39 13.92 18.37 -1.91
CA LEU A 39 13.30 19.67 -2.16
C LEU A 39 13.34 20.57 -0.91
N GLU A 40 13.07 19.99 0.26
CA GLU A 40 13.16 20.69 1.53
C GLU A 40 14.59 21.20 1.79
N GLN A 41 15.60 20.35 1.58
CA GLN A 41 17.00 20.73 1.73
C GLN A 41 17.39 21.89 0.81
N LEU A 42 16.97 21.85 -0.46
CA LEU A 42 17.20 22.94 -1.42
C LEU A 42 16.55 24.26 -0.96
N THR A 43 15.31 24.17 -0.47
CA THR A 43 14.55 25.34 0.01
C THR A 43 15.20 25.95 1.25
N ARG A 44 15.63 25.12 2.20
CA ARG A 44 16.37 25.57 3.39
C ARG A 44 17.68 26.26 3.01
N TYR A 45 18.44 25.65 2.10
CA TYR A 45 19.69 26.20 1.61
C TYR A 45 19.49 27.57 0.92
N GLU A 46 18.46 27.72 0.09
CA GLU A 46 18.10 29.01 -0.54
C GLU A 46 17.83 30.11 0.50
N GLN A 47 17.09 29.78 1.56
CA GLN A 47 16.77 30.70 2.65
C GLN A 47 17.99 31.09 3.49
N GLU A 48 18.86 30.12 3.80
CA GLU A 48 20.10 30.37 4.54
C GLU A 48 21.05 31.25 3.72
N TYR A 49 21.23 30.93 2.44
CA TYR A 49 22.07 31.70 1.54
C TYR A 49 21.57 33.14 1.36
N SER A 50 20.25 33.32 1.20
CA SER A 50 19.64 34.65 1.11
C SER A 50 19.83 35.48 2.40
N ARG A 51 19.73 34.84 3.58
CA ARG A 51 19.99 35.50 4.86
C ARG A 51 21.45 35.93 4.99
N GLN A 52 22.39 35.05 4.63
CA GLN A 52 23.82 35.38 4.65
C GLN A 52 24.13 36.61 3.79
N LEU A 53 23.51 36.72 2.61
CA LEU A 53 23.65 37.92 1.78
C LEU A 53 23.10 39.17 2.47
N GLN A 54 21.89 39.11 3.03
CA GLN A 54 21.27 40.27 3.69
C GLN A 54 22.13 40.81 4.84
N THR A 55 22.74 39.92 5.63
CA THR A 55 23.68 40.30 6.69
C THR A 55 24.93 40.94 6.10
N ALA A 56 25.56 40.34 5.09
CA ALA A 56 26.76 40.87 4.45
C ALA A 56 26.54 42.25 3.79
N MET A 57 25.35 42.50 3.23
CA MET A 57 24.99 43.80 2.68
C MET A 57 24.84 44.88 3.76
N SER A 58 24.30 44.51 4.92
CA SER A 58 24.03 45.45 6.03
C SER A 58 25.31 45.86 6.78
N ASP A 59 26.28 44.96 6.92
CA ASP A 59 27.44 45.19 7.79
C ASP A 59 28.62 45.93 7.10
N THR A 60 28.90 45.63 5.83
CA THR A 60 30.18 46.05 5.20
C THR A 60 30.05 46.74 3.85
N GLY A 61 28.85 46.77 3.27
CA GLY A 61 28.65 47.18 1.88
C GLY A 61 29.29 46.18 0.90
N MET A 62 28.57 45.79 -0.16
CA MET A 62 29.01 44.70 -1.04
C MET A 62 29.37 45.20 -2.44
N PRO A 63 30.46 44.70 -3.07
CA PRO A 63 30.75 44.95 -4.47
C PRO A 63 29.61 44.51 -5.40
N VAL A 64 29.28 45.31 -6.41
CA VAL A 64 28.21 45.03 -7.40
C VAL A 64 28.38 43.67 -8.08
N VAL A 65 29.62 43.25 -8.35
CA VAL A 65 29.92 41.94 -8.96
C VAL A 65 29.48 40.76 -8.08
N ASN A 66 29.58 40.88 -6.75
CA ASN A 66 29.14 39.84 -5.83
C ASN A 66 27.60 39.79 -5.77
N LEU A 67 26.94 40.95 -5.82
CA LEU A 67 25.48 41.04 -5.87
C LEU A 67 24.91 40.37 -7.13
N LEU A 68 25.52 40.63 -8.30
CA LEU A 68 25.13 39.99 -9.55
C LEU A 68 25.34 38.47 -9.51
N SER A 69 26.50 38.02 -8.99
CA SER A 69 26.81 36.59 -8.86
C SER A 69 25.79 35.87 -7.97
N HIS A 70 25.38 36.50 -6.86
CA HIS A 70 24.33 35.99 -6.00
C HIS A 70 22.98 35.87 -6.73
N GLN A 71 22.59 36.90 -7.49
CA GLN A 71 21.32 36.89 -8.21
C GLN A 71 21.27 35.76 -9.27
N PHE A 72 22.37 35.51 -9.96
CA PHE A 72 22.48 34.35 -10.87
C PHE A 72 22.35 33.02 -10.13
N PHE A 73 23.05 32.87 -9.00
CA PHE A 73 23.00 31.64 -8.21
C PHE A 73 21.60 31.35 -7.67
N ILE A 74 20.94 32.33 -7.07
CA ILE A 74 19.54 32.20 -6.62
C ILE A 74 18.64 31.82 -7.79
N SER A 75 18.74 32.51 -8.93
CA SER A 75 17.92 32.17 -10.10
C SER A 75 18.16 30.73 -10.58
N SER A 76 19.39 30.23 -10.52
CA SER A 76 19.71 28.84 -10.86
C SER A 76 19.12 27.87 -9.84
N LEU A 77 19.27 28.18 -8.55
CA LEU A 77 18.75 27.37 -7.46
C LEU A 77 17.21 27.27 -7.50
N SER A 78 16.51 28.40 -7.71
CA SER A 78 15.05 28.40 -7.86
C SER A 78 14.58 27.59 -9.08
N ARG A 79 15.37 27.54 -10.18
CA ARG A 79 15.07 26.68 -11.34
C ARG A 79 15.20 25.20 -10.96
N VAL A 80 16.26 24.82 -10.25
CA VAL A 80 16.47 23.44 -9.77
C VAL A 80 15.37 23.05 -8.77
N ALA A 81 15.01 23.93 -7.83
CA ALA A 81 13.94 23.70 -6.88
C ALA A 81 12.59 23.45 -7.56
N LYS A 82 12.26 24.20 -8.62
CA LYS A 82 11.06 23.95 -9.44
C LYS A 82 11.08 22.57 -10.10
N GLN A 83 12.24 22.13 -10.60
CA GLN A 83 12.39 20.80 -11.18
C GLN A 83 12.20 19.69 -10.12
N HIS A 84 12.78 19.86 -8.93
CA HIS A 84 12.57 18.94 -7.81
C HIS A 84 11.12 18.94 -7.31
N ALA A 85 10.43 20.08 -7.30
CA ALA A 85 9.01 20.15 -6.98
C ALA A 85 8.15 19.36 -7.98
N SER A 86 8.43 19.50 -9.28
CA SER A 86 7.77 18.67 -10.30
C SER A 86 8.07 17.18 -10.09
N HIS A 87 9.31 16.83 -9.74
CA HIS A 87 9.69 15.45 -9.46
C HIS A 87 8.94 14.87 -8.25
N VAL A 88 8.78 15.65 -7.17
CA VAL A 88 7.98 15.25 -6.01
C VAL A 88 6.53 14.98 -6.42
N GLU A 89 5.94 15.84 -7.25
CA GLU A 89 4.57 15.64 -7.77
C GLU A 89 4.45 14.34 -8.58
N ASP A 90 5.44 14.02 -9.43
CA ASP A 90 5.45 12.79 -10.21
C ASP A 90 5.62 11.54 -9.33
N CYS A 91 6.43 11.63 -8.28
CA CYS A 91 6.54 10.58 -7.26
C CYS A 91 5.21 10.39 -6.52
N GLN A 92 4.51 11.48 -6.15
CA GLN A 92 3.20 11.40 -5.51
C GLN A 92 2.18 10.71 -6.42
N LYS A 93 2.12 11.08 -7.71
CA LYS A 93 1.26 10.40 -8.70
C LYS A 93 1.58 8.90 -8.80
N SER A 94 2.84 8.52 -8.63
CA SER A 94 3.27 7.12 -8.64
C SER A 94 2.82 6.37 -7.38
N VAL A 95 2.88 7.02 -6.21
CA VAL A 95 2.30 6.51 -4.95
C VAL A 95 0.80 6.29 -5.09
N ASP A 96 0.08 7.24 -5.67
CA ASP A 96 -1.38 7.15 -5.84
C ASP A 96 -1.77 5.97 -6.73
N ARG A 97 -1.07 5.77 -7.85
CA ARG A 97 -1.27 4.61 -8.74
C ARG A 97 -0.99 3.29 -8.03
N ALA A 98 0.11 3.21 -7.28
CA ALA A 98 0.46 2.00 -6.53
C ALA A 98 -0.58 1.70 -5.44
N LEU A 99 -1.08 2.74 -4.77
CA LEU A 99 -2.12 2.64 -3.75
C LEU A 99 -3.44 2.12 -4.34
N ASP A 100 -3.82 2.60 -5.52
CA ASP A 100 -5.04 2.14 -6.20
C ASP A 100 -4.91 0.70 -6.70
N SER A 101 -3.73 0.27 -7.15
CA SER A 101 -3.47 -1.15 -7.44
C SER A 101 -3.63 -2.00 -6.19
N TRP A 102 -2.97 -1.61 -5.10
CA TRP A 102 -3.02 -2.30 -3.82
C TRP A 102 -4.46 -2.44 -3.30
N LYS A 103 -5.28 -1.39 -3.40
CA LYS A 103 -6.70 -1.44 -3.01
C LYS A 103 -7.47 -2.49 -3.81
N LYS A 104 -7.27 -2.56 -5.13
CA LYS A 104 -7.93 -3.53 -6.01
C LYS A 104 -7.52 -4.96 -5.65
N ASP A 105 -6.23 -5.20 -5.43
CA ASP A 105 -5.73 -6.52 -5.06
C ASP A 105 -6.22 -6.95 -3.67
N LYS A 106 -6.31 -6.00 -2.72
CA LYS A 106 -6.88 -6.27 -1.40
C LYS A 106 -8.36 -6.64 -1.49
N GLN A 107 -9.14 -5.91 -2.29
CA GLN A 107 -10.55 -6.24 -2.53
C GLN A 107 -10.71 -7.63 -3.16
N ARG A 108 -9.84 -7.98 -4.12
CA ARG A 108 -9.85 -9.30 -4.77
C ARG A 108 -9.54 -10.43 -3.79
N LEU A 109 -8.54 -10.27 -2.93
CA LEU A 109 -8.23 -11.25 -1.88
C LEU A 109 -9.43 -11.46 -0.94
N ASN A 110 -10.00 -10.37 -0.43
CA ASN A 110 -11.16 -10.43 0.45
C ASN A 110 -12.37 -11.13 -0.21
N ALA A 111 -12.56 -10.93 -1.52
CA ALA A 111 -13.61 -11.61 -2.28
C ALA A 111 -13.39 -13.14 -2.32
N PHE A 112 -12.16 -13.60 -2.56
CA PHE A 112 -11.85 -15.03 -2.52
C PHE A 112 -12.03 -15.63 -1.12
N GLU A 113 -11.56 -14.95 -0.08
CA GLU A 113 -11.77 -15.38 1.31
C GLU A 113 -13.26 -15.52 1.65
N THR A 114 -14.08 -14.55 1.22
CA THR A 114 -15.53 -14.59 1.41
C THR A 114 -16.18 -15.78 0.69
N LEU A 115 -15.76 -16.06 -0.55
CA LEU A 115 -16.28 -17.19 -1.32
C LEU A 115 -15.91 -18.54 -0.69
N ILE A 116 -14.66 -18.67 -0.21
CA ILE A 116 -14.20 -19.88 0.49
C ILE A 116 -15.01 -20.09 1.76
N SER A 117 -15.13 -19.06 2.61
CA SER A 117 -15.90 -19.14 3.85
C SER A 117 -17.36 -19.56 3.62
N ARG A 118 -18.00 -19.04 2.56
CA ARG A 118 -19.36 -19.46 2.18
C ARG A 118 -19.42 -20.91 1.72
N ALA A 119 -18.44 -21.36 0.93
CA ALA A 119 -18.39 -22.75 0.48
C ALA A 119 -18.23 -23.71 1.66
N ASP A 120 -17.34 -23.38 2.61
CA ASP A 120 -17.12 -24.16 3.82
C ASP A 120 -18.39 -24.24 4.68
N ALA A 121 -19.11 -23.13 4.85
CA ALA A 121 -20.37 -23.10 5.59
C ALA A 121 -21.44 -24.01 4.95
N VAL A 122 -21.52 -24.04 3.62
CA VAL A 122 -22.45 -24.93 2.89
C VAL A 122 -22.06 -26.40 3.06
N LEU A 123 -20.77 -26.72 3.01
CA LEU A 123 -20.26 -28.08 3.24
C LEU A 123 -20.57 -28.56 4.66
N GLN A 124 -20.27 -27.73 5.67
CA GLN A 124 -20.55 -28.04 7.07
C GLN A 124 -22.04 -28.28 7.31
N LEU A 125 -22.92 -27.46 6.71
CA LEU A 125 -24.36 -27.67 6.83
C LEU A 125 -24.81 -28.99 6.20
N LYS A 126 -24.22 -29.38 5.07
CA LYS A 126 -24.53 -30.65 4.41
C LYS A 126 -24.05 -31.84 5.25
N GLU A 127 -22.85 -31.78 5.78
CA GLU A 127 -22.27 -32.82 6.65
C GLU A 127 -23.10 -32.97 7.92
N SER A 128 -23.43 -31.87 8.61
CA SER A 128 -24.29 -31.87 9.80
C SER A 128 -25.66 -32.52 9.54
N ARG A 129 -26.29 -32.22 8.40
CA ARG A 129 -27.56 -32.86 8.01
C ARG A 129 -27.42 -34.36 7.74
N GLN A 130 -26.31 -34.79 7.15
CA GLN A 130 -26.04 -36.21 6.90
C GLN A 130 -25.79 -36.96 8.21
N GLU A 131 -25.00 -36.39 9.12
CA GLU A 131 -24.74 -36.93 10.45
C GLU A 131 -26.02 -37.05 11.27
N GLN A 132 -26.84 -35.99 11.31
CA GLN A 132 -28.13 -36.01 11.99
C GLN A 132 -29.03 -37.13 11.45
N LYS A 133 -29.14 -37.25 10.13
CA LYS A 133 -29.94 -38.31 9.49
C LYS A 133 -29.43 -39.72 9.88
N MET A 134 -28.12 -39.95 9.88
CA MET A 134 -27.57 -41.26 10.28
C MET A 134 -27.83 -41.57 11.76
N MET A 135 -27.73 -40.56 12.63
CA MET A 135 -28.02 -40.71 14.06
C MET A 135 -29.50 -41.04 14.29
N ASP A 136 -30.41 -40.35 13.59
CA ASP A 136 -31.85 -40.61 13.67
C ASP A 136 -32.20 -42.02 13.19
N GLU A 137 -31.61 -42.48 12.08
CA GLU A 137 -31.77 -43.86 11.59
C GLU A 137 -31.26 -44.90 12.59
N PHE A 138 -30.12 -44.64 13.25
CA PHE A 138 -29.58 -45.53 14.27
C PHE A 138 -30.49 -45.58 15.52
N ALA A 139 -30.98 -44.42 15.98
CA ALA A 139 -31.90 -44.31 17.10
C ALA A 139 -33.21 -45.06 16.83
N GLN A 140 -33.80 -44.90 15.63
CA GLN A 140 -34.99 -45.64 15.22
C GLN A 140 -34.76 -47.16 15.19
N ARG A 141 -33.62 -47.63 14.66
CA ARG A 141 -33.29 -49.07 14.67
C ARG A 141 -33.10 -49.59 16.09
N ALA A 142 -32.48 -48.81 16.97
CA ALA A 142 -32.30 -49.19 18.36
C ALA A 142 -33.65 -49.26 19.11
N SER A 143 -34.54 -48.27 18.91
CA SER A 143 -35.86 -48.26 19.53
C SER A 143 -36.72 -49.43 19.07
N LEU A 144 -36.67 -49.78 17.78
CA LEU A 144 -37.37 -50.95 17.23
C LEU A 144 -36.88 -52.26 17.87
N ARG A 145 -35.57 -52.40 18.10
CA ARG A 145 -35.00 -53.57 18.80
C ARG A 145 -35.37 -53.63 20.27
N SER A 146 -35.47 -52.48 20.96
CA SER A 146 -35.87 -52.46 22.37
C SER A 146 -37.38 -52.62 22.58
N ALA A 147 -38.20 -52.32 21.57
CA ALA A 147 -39.66 -52.37 21.64
C ALA A 147 -40.27 -53.76 21.39
N GLY A 148 -39.46 -54.80 21.18
CA GLY A 148 -39.93 -56.19 21.23
C GLY A 148 -40.56 -56.72 19.94
N LEU A 149 -39.71 -56.88 18.92
CA LEU A 149 -39.53 -58.17 18.21
C LEU A 149 -38.13 -58.67 18.54
#